data_AF-P79404-F1
#
_entry.id   AF-P79404-F1
#
_cell.length_a   1.000
_cell.length_b   1.000
_cell.length_c   1.000
_cell.angle_alpha   90.00
_cell.angle_beta   90.00
_cell.angle_gamma   90.00
#
_symmetry.space_group_name_H-M   'P 1'
#
loop_
_entity.id
_entity.type
_entity.pdbx_description
1 polymer ?
#
loop_
_entity_poly.entity_id
_entity_poly.type
_entity_poly.pdbx_seq_one_letter_code
_entity_poly.pdbx_strand_id
1 'polypeptide(L)'
;QYSWMCLSSFALSWRSYKHTNSQFLYFAPDLVFNEEKMHQSAMYELCQGMHQISLQFVRLQLTFEEYTIMKVLLLLSTIPKDGLKSQAAFEEMRTNYIKELRKMVTRCPNNSGQSWQRFYQLTKLLDSMHDLVSDLLEFCFYTFRESQALKVEFPRCWWRSSPT
;
A
#
# COMPACT_ATOMS: atom_id res chain seq x y z
N GLN A 1 4.31 6.96 11.39
CA GLN A 1 5.07 7.73 10.39
C GLN A 1 5.56 6.79 9.29
N TYR A 2 6.57 5.95 9.50
CA TYR A 2 7.17 5.08 8.47
C TYR A 2 6.24 4.43 7.41
N SER A 3 5.07 3.90 7.78
CA SER A 3 4.18 3.21 6.83
C SER A 3 3.11 4.09 6.15
N TRP A 4 3.11 5.41 6.34
CA TRP A 4 1.99 6.28 5.91
C TRP A 4 1.72 6.23 4.40
N MET A 5 2.77 6.25 3.57
CA MET A 5 2.67 6.16 2.11
C MET A 5 2.19 4.77 1.72
N CYS A 6 2.74 3.72 2.34
CA CYS A 6 2.33 2.34 2.11
C CYS A 6 0.84 2.12 2.37
N LEU A 7 0.32 2.63 3.49
CA LEU A 7 -1.09 2.54 3.84
C LEU A 7 -1.98 3.32 2.85
N SER A 8 -1.54 4.51 2.44
CA SER A 8 -2.27 5.36 1.50
C SER A 8 -2.36 4.72 0.11
N SER A 9 -1.24 4.22 -0.41
CA SER A 9 -1.15 3.55 -1.71
C SER A 9 -1.92 2.24 -1.72
N PHE A 10 -1.82 1.41 -0.67
CA PHE A 10 -2.58 0.17 -0.59
C PHE A 10 -4.09 0.42 -0.52
N ALA A 11 -4.51 1.44 0.21
CA ALA A 11 -5.92 1.85 0.26
C ALA A 11 -6.41 2.45 -1.07
N LEU A 12 -5.55 3.17 -1.80
CA LEU A 12 -5.84 3.64 -3.16
C LEU A 12 -6.08 2.45 -4.09
N SER A 13 -5.16 1.49 -4.14
CA SER A 13 -5.31 0.29 -4.96
C SER A 13 -6.58 -0.50 -4.61
N TRP A 14 -6.96 -0.57 -3.33
CA TRP A 14 -8.23 -1.17 -2.91
C TRP A 14 -9.45 -0.42 -3.45
N ARG A 15 -9.47 0.92 -3.39
CA ARG A 15 -10.57 1.71 -3.94
C ARG A 15 -10.65 1.56 -5.47
N SER A 16 -9.52 1.61 -6.16
CA SER A 16 -9.42 1.38 -7.60
C SER A 16 -10.01 0.02 -7.99
N TYR A 17 -9.63 -1.04 -7.26
CA TYR A 17 -10.17 -2.38 -7.43
C TYR A 17 -11.69 -2.42 -7.20
N LYS A 18 -12.15 -1.96 -6.03
CA LYS A 18 -13.56 -2.08 -5.62
C LYS A 18 -14.51 -1.23 -6.47
N HIS A 19 -14.12 -0.01 -6.83
CA HIS A 19 -15.02 0.96 -7.47
C HIS A 19 -14.89 1.01 -9.00
N THR A 20 -13.78 0.53 -9.56
CA THR A 20 -13.53 0.62 -11.01
C THR A 20 -13.05 -0.69 -11.63
N ASN A 21 -13.03 -1.80 -10.87
CA ASN A 21 -12.41 -3.05 -11.28
C ASN A 21 -10.96 -2.85 -11.77
N SER A 22 -10.24 -1.94 -11.11
CA SER A 22 -8.87 -1.53 -11.45
C SER A 22 -8.72 -0.98 -12.87
N GLN A 23 -9.75 -0.38 -13.46
CA GLN A 23 -9.62 0.35 -14.74
C GLN A 23 -8.98 1.73 -14.55
N PHE A 24 -9.21 2.36 -13.39
CA PHE A 24 -8.74 3.69 -13.07
C PHE A 24 -8.13 3.76 -11.67
N LEU A 25 -7.33 4.80 -11.41
CA LEU A 25 -6.89 5.11 -10.05
C LEU A 25 -7.95 5.95 -9.32
N TYR A 26 -8.63 5.34 -8.35
CA TYR A 26 -9.74 5.96 -7.62
C TYR A 26 -9.23 6.66 -6.35
N PHE A 27 -8.70 7.88 -6.49
CA PHE A 27 -8.24 8.67 -5.35
C PHE A 27 -9.39 9.03 -4.41
N ALA A 28 -10.46 9.57 -4.96
CA ALA A 28 -11.70 9.93 -4.29
C ALA A 28 -12.88 9.93 -5.29
N PRO A 29 -14.15 9.97 -4.84
CA PRO A 29 -15.30 10.00 -5.76
C PRO A 29 -15.30 11.15 -6.76
N ASP A 30 -14.75 12.29 -6.37
CA ASP A 30 -14.56 13.50 -7.17
C ASP A 30 -13.20 13.55 -7.90
N LEU A 31 -12.31 12.59 -7.64
CA LEU A 31 -10.97 12.53 -8.22
C LEU A 31 -10.59 11.12 -8.65
N VAL A 32 -10.99 10.76 -9.87
CA VAL A 32 -10.61 9.51 -10.54
C VAL A 32 -9.63 9.82 -11.67
N PHE A 33 -8.50 9.11 -11.70
CA PHE A 33 -7.42 9.28 -12.67
C PHE A 33 -7.54 8.24 -13.78
N ASN A 34 -7.67 8.74 -15.01
CA ASN A 34 -7.44 8.00 -16.25
C ASN A 34 -6.00 8.22 -16.74
N GLU A 35 -5.66 7.62 -17.89
CA GLU A 35 -4.33 7.74 -18.50
C GLU A 35 -3.92 9.21 -18.74
N GLU A 36 -4.85 10.05 -19.23
CA GLU A 36 -4.61 11.47 -19.43
C GLU A 36 -4.24 12.20 -18.14
N LYS A 37 -4.99 12.00 -17.05
CA LYS A 37 -4.68 12.60 -15.74
C LYS A 37 -3.36 12.07 -15.16
N MET A 38 -3.04 10.81 -15.41
CA MET A 38 -1.73 10.25 -15.01
C MET A 38 -0.60 11.00 -15.71
N HIS A 39 -0.71 11.30 -17.01
CA HIS A 39 0.26 12.14 -17.72
C HIS A 39 0.31 13.57 -17.18
N GLN A 40 -0.84 14.20 -16.95
CA GLN A 40 -0.92 15.57 -16.44
C GLN A 40 -0.34 15.74 -15.04
N SER A 41 -0.32 14.67 -14.24
CA SER A 41 0.23 14.71 -12.87
C SER A 41 1.76 14.79 -12.79
N ALA A 42 2.47 14.63 -13.91
CA ALA A 42 3.93 14.41 -13.95
C ALA A 42 4.42 13.17 -13.15
N MET A 43 3.51 12.28 -12.75
CA MET A 43 3.77 11.06 -11.99
C MET A 43 3.34 9.81 -12.74
N TYR A 44 3.43 9.81 -14.08
CA TYR A 44 2.86 8.75 -14.92
C TYR A 44 3.37 7.35 -14.53
N GLU A 45 4.69 7.18 -14.38
CA GLU A 45 5.31 5.89 -14.03
C GLU A 45 4.93 5.44 -12.61
N LEU A 46 4.87 6.37 -11.65
CA LEU A 46 4.41 6.08 -10.29
C LEU A 46 2.94 5.66 -10.26
N CYS A 47 2.11 6.33 -11.05
CA CYS A 47 0.71 5.97 -11.22
C CYS A 47 0.58 4.58 -11.85
N GLN A 48 1.40 4.25 -12.87
CA GLN A 48 1.46 2.91 -13.44
C GLN A 48 1.82 1.87 -12.38
N GLY A 49 2.83 2.13 -11.53
CA GLY A 49 3.19 1.24 -10.42
C GLY A 49 2.01 0.99 -9.45
N MET A 50 1.31 2.04 -9.03
CA MET A 50 0.11 1.91 -8.18
C MET A 50 -1.04 1.17 -8.87
N HIS A 51 -1.19 1.38 -10.18
CA HIS A 51 -2.18 0.71 -11.00
C HIS A 51 -1.90 -0.79 -11.12
N GLN A 52 -0.64 -1.19 -11.28
CA GLN A 52 -0.23 -2.60 -11.29
C GLN A 52 -0.62 -3.31 -9.98
N ILE A 53 -0.45 -2.68 -8.81
CA ILE A 53 -0.92 -3.25 -7.53
C ILE A 53 -2.44 -3.47 -7.55
N SER A 54 -3.21 -2.52 -8.08
CA SER A 54 -4.66 -2.69 -8.20
C SER A 54 -5.04 -3.83 -9.17
N LEU A 55 -4.28 -4.03 -10.24
CA LEU A 55 -4.47 -5.17 -11.15
C LEU A 55 -4.15 -6.51 -10.46
N GLN A 56 -3.17 -6.54 -9.54
CA GLN A 56 -2.92 -7.73 -8.73
C GLN A 56 -4.12 -8.10 -7.86
N PHE A 57 -4.89 -7.12 -7.36
CA PHE A 57 -6.09 -7.40 -6.56
C PHE A 57 -7.18 -8.05 -7.40
N VAL A 58 -7.36 -7.62 -8.65
CA VAL A 58 -8.25 -8.28 -9.62
C VAL A 58 -7.77 -9.71 -9.88
N ARG A 59 -6.48 -9.90 -10.18
CA ARG A 59 -5.92 -11.23 -10.46
C ARG A 59 -6.10 -12.21 -9.30
N LEU A 60 -5.88 -11.74 -8.07
CA LEU A 60 -5.97 -12.56 -6.86
C LEU A 60 -7.39 -12.69 -6.30
N GLN A 61 -8.34 -11.91 -6.84
CA GLN A 61 -9.69 -11.74 -6.29
C GLN A 61 -9.60 -11.49 -4.78
N LEU A 62 -8.88 -10.43 -4.40
CA LEU A 62 -8.55 -10.13 -3.01
C LEU A 62 -9.83 -9.82 -2.23
N THR A 63 -10.07 -10.54 -1.12
CA THR A 63 -11.26 -10.28 -0.31
C THR A 63 -11.05 -9.08 0.62
N PHE A 64 -12.15 -8.52 1.13
CA PHE A 64 -12.05 -7.40 2.06
C PHE A 64 -11.37 -7.81 3.37
N GLU A 65 -11.63 -9.03 3.86
CA GLU A 65 -11.00 -9.57 5.07
C GLU A 65 -9.48 -9.68 4.90
N GLU A 66 -9.01 -10.23 3.78
CA GLU A 66 -7.58 -10.32 3.47
C GLU A 66 -6.95 -8.94 3.37
N TYR A 67 -7.60 -8.02 2.65
CA TYR A 67 -7.16 -6.63 2.54
C TYR A 67 -6.99 -5.97 3.92
N THR A 68 -7.95 -6.14 4.82
CA THR A 68 -7.87 -5.51 6.16
C THR A 68 -6.71 -6.04 6.98
N ILE A 69 -6.46 -7.35 6.97
CA ILE A 69 -5.33 -7.97 7.67
C ILE A 69 -4.00 -7.51 7.05
N MET A 70 -3.90 -7.56 5.72
CA MET A 70 -2.73 -7.11 4.98
C MET A 70 -2.41 -5.64 5.27
N LYS A 71 -3.42 -4.77 5.36
CA LYS A 71 -3.23 -3.36 5.70
C LYS A 71 -2.58 -3.19 7.09
N VAL A 72 -2.94 -4.01 8.07
CA VAL A 72 -2.28 -3.99 9.39
C VAL A 72 -0.84 -4.50 9.28
N LEU A 73 -0.58 -5.53 8.49
CA LEU A 73 0.79 -6.00 8.25
C LEU A 73 1.67 -4.93 7.60
N LEU A 74 1.13 -4.11 6.70
CA LEU A 74 1.83 -2.94 6.13
C LEU A 74 2.09 -1.83 7.14
N LEU A 75 1.17 -1.61 8.09
CA LEU A 75 1.45 -0.72 9.22
C LEU A 75 2.64 -1.23 10.04
N LEU A 76 2.80 -2.54 10.14
CA LEU A 76 3.86 -3.21 10.90
C LEU A 76 5.06 -3.63 10.03
N SER A 77 5.21 -3.11 8.80
CA SER A 77 6.24 -3.60 7.87
C SER A 77 7.57 -2.85 7.99
N THR A 78 7.55 -1.56 8.37
CA THR A 78 8.74 -0.70 8.42
C THR A 78 9.01 -0.21 9.84
N ILE A 79 10.22 -0.49 10.36
CA ILE A 79 10.68 -0.07 11.70
C ILE A 79 11.97 0.77 11.60
N PRO A 80 12.28 1.61 12.61
CA PRO A 80 13.57 2.29 12.70
C PRO A 80 14.73 1.29 12.73
N LYS A 81 15.89 1.70 12.20
CA LYS A 81 17.11 0.86 12.23
C LYS A 81 17.57 0.52 13.64
N ASP A 82 17.40 1.46 14.57
CA ASP A 82 17.76 1.29 15.99
C ASP A 82 16.70 0.51 16.78
N GLY A 83 15.66 0.00 16.11
CA GLY A 83 14.56 -0.73 16.72
C GLY A 83 13.48 0.14 17.34
N LEU A 84 12.45 -0.52 17.88
CA LEU A 84 11.36 0.14 18.60
C LEU A 84 11.58 0.08 20.11
N LYS A 85 11.03 1.05 20.85
CA LYS A 85 11.09 1.09 22.33
C LYS A 85 10.60 -0.21 22.98
N SER A 86 9.60 -0.85 22.39
CA SER A 86 9.09 -2.16 22.83
C SER A 86 9.06 -3.12 21.65
N GLN A 87 10.24 -3.62 21.29
CA GLN A 87 10.43 -4.53 20.16
C GLN A 87 9.62 -5.83 20.32
N ALA A 88 9.61 -6.42 21.53
CA ALA A 88 8.88 -7.66 21.82
C ALA A 88 7.37 -7.52 21.58
N ALA A 89 6.75 -6.43 22.05
CA ALA A 89 5.32 -6.18 21.85
C ALA A 89 4.97 -5.99 20.36
N PHE A 90 5.86 -5.31 19.61
CA PHE A 90 5.70 -5.15 18.17
C PHE A 90 5.77 -6.50 17.44
N GLU A 91 6.77 -7.32 17.76
CA GLU A 91 6.96 -8.64 17.15
C GLU A 91 5.81 -9.59 17.48
N GLU A 92 5.29 -9.55 18.71
CA GLU A 92 4.10 -10.29 19.10
C GLU A 92 2.88 -9.86 18.26
N MET A 93 2.64 -8.55 18.16
CA MET A 93 1.53 -8.02 17.36
C MET A 93 1.65 -8.44 15.89
N ARG A 94 2.83 -8.24 15.27
CA ARG A 94 3.08 -8.63 13.88
C ARG A 94 2.88 -10.13 13.68
N THR A 95 3.40 -10.95 14.59
CA THR A 95 3.24 -12.41 14.54
C THR A 95 1.79 -12.84 14.63
N ASN A 96 0.99 -12.20 15.47
CA ASN A 96 -0.43 -12.48 15.61
C ASN A 96 -1.20 -12.16 14.32
N TYR A 97 -0.94 -11.03 13.66
CA TYR A 97 -1.59 -10.72 12.38
C TYR A 97 -1.12 -11.63 11.22
N ILE A 98 0.13 -12.09 11.23
CA ILE A 98 0.59 -13.11 10.27
C ILE A 98 -0.18 -14.42 10.48
N LYS A 99 -0.38 -14.83 11.74
CA LYS A 99 -1.19 -16.02 12.07
C LYS A 99 -2.64 -15.85 11.62
N GLU A 100 -3.24 -14.68 11.81
CA GLU A 100 -4.60 -14.41 11.35
C GLU A 100 -4.71 -14.46 9.82
N LEU A 101 -3.72 -13.91 9.08
CA LEU A 101 -3.70 -14.04 7.62
C LEU A 101 -3.64 -15.51 7.19
N ARG A 102 -2.78 -16.31 7.84
CA ARG A 102 -2.67 -17.77 7.58
C ARG A 102 -3.97 -18.50 7.86
N LYS A 103 -4.65 -18.20 8.98
CA LYS A 103 -5.95 -18.79 9.33
C LYS A 103 -7.03 -18.40 8.32
N MET A 104 -6.99 -17.17 7.81
CA MET A 104 -7.96 -16.69 6.82
C MET A 104 -7.87 -17.48 5.51
N VAL A 105 -6.66 -17.65 4.97
CA VAL A 105 -6.46 -18.39 3.72
C VAL A 105 -6.74 -19.89 3.84
N THR A 106 -6.65 -20.48 5.03
CA THR A 106 -6.98 -21.91 5.24
C THR A 106 -8.48 -22.16 5.46
N ARG A 107 -9.25 -21.16 5.92
CA ARG A 107 -10.70 -21.28 6.10
C ARG A 107 -11.48 -21.31 4.79
N CYS A 108 -10.87 -20.95 3.67
CA CYS A 108 -11.55 -20.89 2.38
C CYS A 108 -11.69 -22.32 1.79
N PRO A 109 -12.90 -22.91 1.75
CA PRO A 109 -13.10 -24.35 1.49
C PRO A 109 -12.60 -24.81 0.12
N ASN A 110 -12.55 -23.90 -0.86
CA ASN A 110 -12.23 -24.23 -2.24
C ASN A 110 -10.73 -24.51 -2.49
N ASN A 111 -9.85 -24.29 -1.50
CA ASN A 111 -8.40 -24.18 -1.71
C ASN A 111 -7.56 -24.98 -0.69
N SER A 112 -8.03 -26.13 -0.19
CA SER A 112 -7.29 -26.90 0.84
C SER A 112 -5.83 -27.20 0.47
N GLY A 113 -5.55 -27.50 -0.81
CA GLY A 113 -4.18 -27.66 -1.35
C GLY A 113 -3.51 -26.36 -1.87
N GLN A 114 -4.28 -25.29 -2.08
CA GLN A 114 -3.79 -24.01 -2.61
C GLN A 114 -3.62 -22.93 -1.53
N SER A 115 -4.00 -23.20 -0.28
CA SER A 115 -3.96 -22.24 0.83
C SER A 115 -2.55 -21.67 1.06
N TRP A 116 -1.51 -22.50 0.98
CA TRP A 116 -0.12 -22.06 1.09
C TRP A 116 0.32 -21.21 -0.11
N GLN A 117 -0.13 -21.57 -1.31
CA GLN A 117 0.14 -20.79 -2.53
C GLN A 117 -0.50 -19.41 -2.44
N ARG A 118 -1.75 -19.34 -1.99
CA ARG A 118 -2.44 -18.06 -1.74
C ARG A 118 -1.73 -17.25 -0.68
N PHE A 119 -1.34 -17.86 0.45
CA PHE A 119 -0.55 -17.19 1.48
C PHE A 119 0.71 -16.55 0.88
N TYR A 120 1.47 -17.31 0.10
CA TYR A 120 2.69 -16.82 -0.56
C TYR A 120 2.41 -15.70 -1.57
N GLN A 121 1.33 -15.80 -2.35
CA GLN A 121 0.92 -14.73 -3.27
C GLN A 121 0.61 -13.43 -2.52
N LEU A 122 -0.09 -13.51 -1.39
CA LEU A 122 -0.41 -12.35 -0.57
C LEU A 122 0.83 -11.75 0.10
N THR A 123 1.74 -12.57 0.63
CA THR A 123 3.00 -12.06 1.20
C THR A 123 3.88 -11.44 0.13
N LYS A 124 3.97 -12.04 -1.06
CA LYS A 124 4.72 -11.46 -2.18
C LYS A 124 4.15 -10.12 -2.62
N LEU A 125 2.82 -9.96 -2.59
CA LEU A 125 2.16 -8.68 -2.86
C LEU A 125 2.50 -7.64 -1.78
N LEU A 126 2.51 -8.02 -0.50
CA LEU A 126 2.97 -7.14 0.58
C LEU A 126 4.42 -6.69 0.36
N ASP A 127 5.30 -7.61 -0.02
CA ASP A 127 6.72 -7.30 -0.24
C ASP A 127 6.90 -6.31 -1.41
N SER A 128 6.14 -6.50 -2.51
CA SER A 128 6.19 -5.58 -3.67
C SER A 128 5.74 -4.15 -3.36
N MET A 129 5.00 -3.93 -2.26
CA MET A 129 4.65 -2.59 -1.83
C MET A 129 5.86 -1.80 -1.36
N HIS A 130 6.91 -2.46 -0.86
CA HIS A 130 8.10 -1.76 -0.38
C HIS A 130 8.85 -1.04 -1.51
N ASP A 131 9.00 -1.70 -2.66
CA ASP A 131 9.65 -1.11 -3.84
C ASP A 131 8.85 0.09 -4.35
N LEU A 132 7.54 -0.08 -4.59
CA LEU A 132 6.66 1.00 -5.04
C LEU A 132 6.64 2.19 -4.07
N VAL A 133 6.61 1.91 -2.77
CA VAL A 133 6.57 2.97 -1.74
C VAL A 133 7.89 3.72 -1.67
N SER A 134 9.02 3.06 -1.93
CA SER A 134 10.32 3.72 -2.03
C SER A 134 10.29 4.80 -3.13
N ASP A 135 9.85 4.43 -4.34
CA ASP A 135 9.79 5.35 -5.48
C ASP A 135 8.80 6.51 -5.23
N LEU A 136 7.65 6.21 -4.63
CA LEU A 136 6.65 7.21 -4.25
C LEU A 136 7.19 8.19 -3.20
N LEU A 137 7.91 7.69 -2.20
CA LEU A 137 8.52 8.51 -1.16
C LEU A 137 9.62 9.40 -1.74
N GLU A 138 10.46 8.88 -2.64
CA GLU A 138 11.52 9.65 -3.30
C GLU A 138 10.93 10.85 -4.05
N PHE A 139 9.93 10.61 -4.90
CA PHE A 139 9.24 11.70 -5.61
C PHE A 139 8.56 12.68 -4.66
N CYS A 140 7.93 12.17 -3.60
CA CYS A 140 7.29 13.01 -2.60
C CYS A 140 8.30 13.91 -1.87
N PHE A 141 9.48 13.39 -1.50
CA PHE A 141 10.51 14.18 -0.84
C PHE A 141 11.15 15.21 -1.80
N TYR A 142 11.34 14.84 -3.07
CA TYR A 142 11.77 15.77 -4.09
C TYR A 142 10.80 16.95 -4.24
N THR A 143 9.52 16.66 -4.45
CA THR A 143 8.48 17.70 -4.60
C THR A 143 8.28 18.53 -3.34
N PHE A 144 8.47 17.94 -2.16
CA PHE A 144 8.44 18.67 -0.90
C PHE A 144 9.60 19.66 -0.77
N ARG A 145 10.84 19.22 -1.09
CA ARG A 145 12.03 20.07 -1.04
C ARG A 145 11.96 21.21 -2.05
N GLU A 146 11.47 20.92 -3.25
CA GLU A 146 11.34 21.90 -4.35
C GLU A 146 9.95 22.55 -4.39
N SER A 147 9.15 22.48 -3.31
CA SER A 147 7.73 22.87 -3.30
C SER A 147 7.48 24.31 -3.75
N GLN A 148 8.35 25.25 -3.37
CA GLN A 148 8.25 26.64 -3.81
C GLN A 148 8.53 26.81 -5.32
N ALA A 149 9.53 26.10 -5.85
CA ALA A 149 9.90 26.18 -7.26
C ALA A 149 8.85 25.49 -8.15
N LEU A 150 8.32 24.35 -7.71
CA LEU A 150 7.34 23.55 -8.43
C LEU A 150 5.89 24.01 -8.19
N LYS A 151 5.67 25.00 -7.30
CA LYS A 151 4.35 25.50 -6.91
C LYS A 151 3.42 24.38 -6.41
N VAL A 152 3.97 23.45 -5.63
CA VAL A 152 3.22 22.34 -5.03
C VAL A 152 2.94 22.67 -3.56
N GLU A 153 1.67 22.64 -3.17
CA GLU A 153 1.25 22.92 -1.79
C GLU A 153 1.18 21.64 -0.94
N PHE A 154 1.64 21.73 0.31
CA PHE A 154 1.58 20.63 1.28
C PHE A 154 0.81 21.01 2.55
N PRO A 155 -0.23 20.26 2.94
CA PRO A 155 -0.97 20.53 4.17
C PRO A 155 -0.14 20.30 5.42
N ARG A 156 -0.48 20.97 6.54
CA ARG A 156 0.28 20.90 7.81
C ARG A 156 0.53 19.49 8.35
N CYS A 157 -0.37 18.54 8.10
CA CYS A 157 -0.19 17.15 8.56
C CYS A 157 1.04 16.47 7.94
N TRP A 158 1.47 16.89 6.75
CA TRP A 158 2.65 16.36 6.07
C TRP A 158 3.95 16.71 6.76
N TRP A 159 4.03 17.93 7.30
CA TRP A 159 5.22 18.40 8.03
C TRP A 159 5.54 17.56 9.27
N ARG A 160 4.56 16.85 9.83
CA ARG A 160 4.79 15.90 10.94
C ARG A 160 5.28 14.52 10.48
N SER A 161 5.24 14.22 9.19
CA SER A 161 5.57 12.91 8.64
C SER A 161 6.89 12.89 7.86
N SER A 162 7.41 14.06 7.47
CA SER A 162 8.76 14.19 6.92
C SER A 162 9.82 13.97 8.00
N PRO A 163 10.89 13.20 7.73
CA PRO A 163 12.05 13.17 8.60
C PRO A 163 12.73 14.54 8.50
N THR A 164 12.67 15.32 9.57
CA THR A 164 13.59 16.46 9.78
C THR A 164 15.01 15.96 9.92
#